data_AF-A0A6G0WZ41-F1
#
_entry.id   AF-A0A6G0WZ41-F1
#
_cell.length_a   1.000
_cell.length_b   1.000
_cell.length_c   1.000
_cell.angle_alpha   90.00
_cell.angle_beta   90.00
_cell.angle_gamma   90.00
#
_symmetry.space_group_name_H-M   'P 1'
#
loop_
_entity.id
_entity.type
_entity.pdbx_description
1 polymer ?
#
loop_
_entity_poly.entity_id
_entity_poly.type
_entity_poly.pdbx_seq_one_letter_code
_entity_poly.pdbx_strand_id
1 'polypeptide(L)'
;MKQDLLRNYIKRVAKDDKEIGQLSEPALQSLRMATEFFVDEIGQAIDEYVRTSKEPVTGNTLKELLVASKSMTFACMKPLLESTTISSSREKPLKRKAVSGAALARQTPHSKKLKKEREIMDQLPSVSEPPPPPPPIVHPIIEEDDDYDASD
;
A
#
# COMPACT_ATOMS: atom_id res chain seq x y z
N MET A 1 19.59 11.89 14.69
CA MET A 1 19.26 10.63 13.99
C MET A 1 18.86 10.97 12.56
N LYS A 2 19.58 10.47 11.55
CA LYS A 2 19.13 10.57 10.15
C LYS A 2 17.89 9.69 10.00
N GLN A 3 16.81 10.23 9.44
CA GLN A 3 15.64 9.42 9.12
C GLN A 3 16.02 8.45 8.00
N ASP A 4 15.86 7.15 8.22
CA ASP A 4 15.98 6.16 7.15
C ASP A 4 14.74 6.26 6.26
N LEU A 5 14.85 7.08 5.21
CA LEU A 5 13.76 7.39 4.30
C LEU A 5 13.31 6.16 3.52
N LEU A 6 14.24 5.28 3.14
CA LEU A 6 13.93 4.06 2.41
C LEU A 6 13.17 3.08 3.30
N ARG A 7 13.63 2.85 4.53
CA ARG A 7 12.90 2.03 5.51
C ARG A 7 11.51 2.59 5.79
N ASN A 8 11.38 3.90 5.96
CA ASN A 8 10.07 4.54 6.19
C ASN A 8 9.13 4.43 5.00
N TYR A 9 9.66 4.50 3.78
CA TYR A 9 8.91 4.29 2.54
C TYR A 9 8.42 2.85 2.45
N ILE A 10 9.31 1.86 2.60
CA ILE A 10 8.98 0.44 2.59
C ILE A 10 7.90 0.12 3.63
N LYS A 11 8.05 0.62 4.85
CA LYS A 11 7.07 0.45 5.93
C LYS A 11 5.70 1.01 5.58
N ARG A 12 5.64 2.13 4.86
CA ARG A 12 4.38 2.76 4.43
C ARG A 12 3.72 1.94 3.33
N VAL A 13 4.48 1.56 2.30
CA VAL A 13 3.97 0.75 1.18
C VAL A 13 3.43 -0.58 1.68
N ALA A 14 4.16 -1.28 2.56
CA ALA A 14 3.71 -2.55 3.10
C ALA A 14 2.43 -2.42 3.95
N LYS A 15 2.29 -1.34 4.72
CA LYS A 15 1.08 -1.09 5.52
C LYS A 15 -0.17 -0.88 4.64
N ASP A 16 -0.01 -0.27 3.47
CA ASP A 16 -1.10 0.00 2.55
C ASP A 16 -1.45 -1.22 1.66
N ASP A 17 -0.60 -2.26 1.70
CA ASP A 17 -0.78 -3.52 0.99
C ASP A 17 -1.65 -4.50 1.80
N LYS A 18 -2.74 -4.98 1.17
CA LYS A 18 -3.73 -5.85 1.83
C LYS A 18 -3.22 -7.28 2.05
N GLU A 19 -2.21 -7.71 1.30
CA GLU A 19 -1.67 -9.07 1.37
C GLU A 19 -0.46 -9.14 2.30
N ILE A 20 0.36 -8.08 2.32
CA ILE A 20 1.60 -8.03 3.11
C ILE A 20 1.31 -7.62 4.57
N GLY A 21 0.43 -6.63 4.78
CA GLY A 21 0.12 -6.10 6.10
C GLY A 21 1.33 -5.47 6.82
N GLN A 22 1.36 -5.55 8.16
CA GLN A 22 2.43 -4.92 8.95
C GLN A 22 3.68 -5.81 9.00
N LEU A 23 4.75 -5.37 8.33
CA LEU A 23 6.05 -6.04 8.38
C LEU A 23 6.71 -5.95 9.76
N SER A 24 7.39 -7.03 10.15
CA SER A 24 8.28 -7.05 11.32
C SER A 24 9.54 -6.21 11.07
N GLU A 25 10.16 -5.73 12.15
CA GLU A 25 11.36 -4.89 12.04
C GLU A 25 12.54 -5.58 11.33
N PRO A 26 12.84 -6.88 11.56
CA PRO A 26 13.86 -7.60 10.79
C PRO A 26 13.51 -7.71 9.30
N ALA A 27 12.24 -7.96 8.96
CA ALA A 27 11.81 -8.03 7.56
C ALA A 27 11.96 -6.69 6.85
N LEU A 28 11.63 -5.58 7.52
CA LEU A 28 11.85 -4.22 7.00
C LEU A 28 13.34 -3.97 6.72
N GLN A 29 14.22 -4.37 7.63
CA GLN A 29 15.66 -4.20 7.45
C GLN A 29 16.18 -5.04 6.28
N SER A 30 15.76 -6.30 6.17
CA SER A 30 16.13 -7.17 5.05
C SER A 30 15.66 -6.61 3.71
N LEU A 31 14.42 -6.14 3.63
CA LEU A 31 13.87 -5.55 2.40
C LEU A 31 14.57 -4.25 2.03
N ARG A 32 14.93 -3.41 3.01
CA ARG A 32 15.75 -2.21 2.79
C ARG A 32 17.10 -2.58 2.18
N MET A 33 17.84 -3.52 2.79
CA MET A 33 19.15 -3.94 2.29
C MET A 33 19.06 -4.56 0.89
N ALA A 34 18.07 -5.43 0.65
CA ALA A 34 17.83 -5.98 -0.67
C ALA A 34 17.57 -4.87 -1.70
N THR A 35 16.73 -3.90 -1.37
CA THR A 35 16.41 -2.78 -2.28
C THR A 35 17.65 -1.96 -2.62
N GLU A 36 18.50 -1.65 -1.64
CA GLU A 36 19.76 -0.93 -1.89
C GLU A 36 20.68 -1.72 -2.82
N PHE A 37 20.85 -3.02 -2.55
CA PHE A 37 21.66 -3.90 -3.37
C PHE A 37 21.18 -3.96 -4.83
N PHE A 38 19.86 -4.07 -5.06
CA PHE A 38 19.29 -4.02 -6.40
C PHE A 38 19.55 -2.67 -7.08
N VAL A 39 19.38 -1.55 -6.38
CA VAL A 39 19.59 -0.21 -6.94
C VAL A 39 21.05 0.02 -7.31
N ASP A 40 21.98 -0.43 -6.46
CA ASP A 40 23.42 -0.31 -6.71
C ASP A 40 23.85 -1.13 -7.94
N GLU A 41 23.35 -2.36 -8.09
CA GLU A 41 23.63 -3.16 -9.29
C GLU A 41 23.03 -2.54 -10.56
N ILE A 42 21.81 -2.02 -10.49
CA ILE A 42 21.19 -1.30 -11.63
C ILE A 42 22.05 -0.08 -11.99
N GLY A 43 22.52 0.68 -10.98
CA GLY A 43 23.39 1.83 -11.17
C GLY A 43 24.69 1.46 -11.90
N GLN A 44 25.34 0.37 -11.49
CA GLN A 44 26.56 -0.11 -12.16
C GLN A 44 26.33 -0.49 -13.63
N ALA A 45 25.22 -1.16 -13.93
CA ALA A 45 24.86 -1.52 -15.30
C ALA A 45 24.60 -0.28 -16.18
N ILE A 46 23.93 0.73 -15.61
CA ILE A 46 23.68 2.01 -16.28
C ILE A 46 25.01 2.75 -16.52
N ASP A 47 25.88 2.84 -15.52
CA ASP A 47 27.16 3.53 -15.62
C ASP A 47 28.08 2.89 -16.68
N GLU A 48 28.10 1.56 -16.76
CA GLU A 48 28.84 0.83 -17.79
C GLU A 48 28.29 1.11 -19.19
N TYR A 49 26.98 1.10 -19.36
CA TYR A 49 26.34 1.42 -20.64
C TYR A 49 26.60 2.87 -21.08
N VAL A 50 26.45 3.84 -20.16
CA VAL A 50 26.66 5.26 -20.49
C VAL A 50 28.11 5.53 -20.86
N ARG A 51 29.07 4.83 -20.22
CA ARG A 51 30.50 4.94 -20.55
C ARG A 51 30.82 4.43 -21.96
N THR A 52 30.10 3.42 -22.43
CA THR A 52 30.36 2.75 -23.72
C THR A 52 29.55 3.34 -24.87
N SER A 53 28.25 3.55 -24.68
CA SER A 53 27.31 3.96 -25.73
C SER A 53 27.15 5.48 -25.86
N LYS A 54 27.34 6.25 -24.78
CA LYS A 54 27.00 7.70 -24.67
C LYS A 54 25.54 8.06 -25.00
N GLU A 55 24.69 7.06 -25.23
CA GLU A 55 23.26 7.23 -25.46
C GLU A 55 22.48 7.34 -24.14
N PRO A 56 21.36 8.08 -24.13
CA PRO A 56 20.50 8.17 -22.95
C PRO A 56 19.86 6.81 -22.64
N VAL A 57 19.87 6.41 -21.38
CA VAL A 57 19.18 5.19 -20.93
C VAL A 57 17.67 5.40 -21.00
N THR A 58 17.00 4.62 -21.85
CA THR A 58 15.54 4.52 -21.89
C THR A 58 15.06 3.33 -21.06
N GLY A 59 13.75 3.23 -20.81
CA GLY A 59 13.19 2.06 -20.14
C GLY A 59 13.47 0.75 -20.89
N ASN A 60 13.36 0.75 -22.23
CA ASN A 60 13.69 -0.42 -23.06
C ASN A 60 15.18 -0.77 -22.98
N THR A 61 16.06 0.24 -23.05
CA THR A 61 17.50 0.05 -22.88
C THR A 61 17.82 -0.57 -21.53
N LEU A 62 17.21 -0.06 -20.44
CA LEU A 62 17.40 -0.61 -19.12
C LEU A 62 16.93 -2.07 -19.03
N LYS A 63 15.76 -2.39 -19.60
CA LYS A 63 15.27 -3.77 -19.66
C LYS A 63 16.27 -4.69 -20.38
N GLU A 64 16.76 -4.29 -21.55
CA GLU A 64 17.73 -5.07 -22.31
C GLU A 64 19.03 -5.29 -21.52
N LEU A 65 19.52 -4.26 -20.83
CA LEU A 65 20.70 -4.37 -19.97
C LEU A 65 20.50 -5.36 -18.82
N LEU A 66 19.34 -5.32 -18.15
CA LEU A 66 19.06 -6.22 -17.04
C LEU A 66 18.86 -7.68 -17.51
N VAL A 67 18.22 -7.90 -18.67
CA VAL A 67 18.06 -9.23 -19.28
C VAL A 67 19.39 -9.83 -19.75
N ALA A 68 20.29 -8.98 -20.26
CA ALA A 68 21.63 -9.37 -20.69
C ALA A 68 22.63 -9.49 -19.52
N SER A 69 22.26 -9.02 -18.32
CA SER A 69 23.14 -9.02 -17.16
C SER A 69 23.51 -10.45 -16.75
N LYS A 70 24.79 -10.63 -16.39
CA LYS A 70 25.31 -11.89 -15.83
C LYS A 70 25.17 -11.95 -14.30
N SER A 71 24.61 -10.92 -13.68
CA SER A 71 24.40 -10.92 -12.23
C SER A 71 23.40 -12.00 -11.84
N MET A 72 23.73 -12.74 -10.78
CA MET A 72 22.83 -13.74 -10.19
C MET A 72 21.51 -13.12 -9.73
N THR A 73 21.55 -11.84 -9.33
CA THR A 73 20.42 -11.01 -8.93
C THR A 73 19.35 -10.92 -10.03
N PHE A 74 19.78 -10.66 -11.28
CA PHE A 74 18.86 -10.56 -12.42
C PHE A 74 18.64 -11.90 -13.13
N ALA A 75 19.54 -12.87 -12.97
CA ALA A 75 19.37 -14.21 -13.53
C ALA A 75 18.05 -14.87 -13.06
N CYS A 76 17.73 -14.75 -11.77
CA CYS A 76 16.47 -15.25 -11.22
C CYS A 76 15.24 -14.47 -11.68
N MET A 77 15.39 -13.21 -12.06
CA MET A 77 14.30 -12.34 -12.51
C MET A 77 14.13 -12.31 -14.03
N LYS A 78 15.02 -12.97 -14.78
CA LYS A 78 15.03 -12.94 -16.25
C LYS A 78 13.68 -13.24 -16.90
N PRO A 79 12.90 -14.26 -16.46
CA PRO A 79 11.58 -14.52 -17.05
C PRO A 79 10.58 -13.37 -16.85
N LEU A 80 10.63 -12.70 -15.69
CA LEU A 80 9.79 -11.54 -15.38
C LEU A 80 10.22 -10.33 -16.22
N LEU A 81 11.52 -10.09 -16.33
CA LEU A 81 12.06 -8.99 -17.13
C LEU A 81 11.72 -9.16 -18.61
N GLU A 82 11.85 -10.37 -19.16
CA GLU A 82 11.52 -10.68 -20.55
C GLU A 82 10.03 -10.46 -20.86
N SER A 83 9.13 -10.88 -19.96
CA SER A 83 7.68 -10.71 -20.10
C SER A 83 7.16 -9.29 -19.84
N THR A 84 7.93 -8.46 -19.11
CA THR A 84 7.54 -7.07 -18.80
C THR A 84 7.54 -6.20 -20.05
N THR A 85 6.40 -5.61 -20.40
CA THR A 85 6.32 -4.64 -21.50
C THR A 85 6.46 -3.22 -20.96
N ILE A 86 7.45 -2.47 -21.44
CA ILE A 86 7.64 -1.07 -21.07
C ILE A 86 6.99 -0.23 -22.16
N SER A 87 5.82 0.34 -21.84
CA SER A 87 5.17 1.27 -22.75
C SER A 87 6.03 2.53 -22.90
N SER A 88 6.33 2.91 -24.15
CA SER A 88 7.02 4.17 -24.47
C SER A 88 6.12 5.40 -24.25
N SER A 89 4.83 5.19 -23.96
CA SER A 89 3.89 6.27 -23.72
C SER A 89 4.29 7.02 -22.45
N ARG A 90 4.70 8.29 -22.60
CA ARG A 90 4.64 9.28 -21.53
C ARG A 90 3.18 9.42 -21.12
N GLU A 91 2.69 8.56 -20.24
CA GLU A 91 1.45 8.83 -19.53
C GLU A 91 1.64 10.16 -18.81
N LYS A 92 0.91 11.18 -19.29
CA LYS A 92 0.84 12.45 -18.59
C LYS A 92 0.31 12.13 -17.19
N PRO A 93 0.94 12.65 -16.12
CA PRO A 93 0.47 12.41 -14.77
C PRO A 93 -1.03 12.68 -14.72
N LEU A 94 -1.83 11.71 -14.28
CA LEU A 94 -3.24 11.95 -14.01
C LEU A 94 -3.28 13.13 -13.05
N LYS A 95 -3.73 14.29 -13.53
CA LYS A 95 -3.97 15.45 -12.69
C LYS A 95 -5.00 15.00 -11.66
N ARG A 96 -4.54 14.66 -10.44
CA ARG A 96 -5.41 14.52 -9.29
C ARG A 96 -6.18 15.83 -9.23
N LYS A 97 -7.51 15.77 -9.43
CA LYS A 97 -8.38 16.91 -9.19
C LYS A 97 -8.12 17.32 -7.74
N ALA A 98 -7.41 18.42 -7.55
CA ALA A 98 -7.39 19.09 -6.27
C ALA A 98 -8.85 19.41 -5.97
N VAL A 99 -9.41 18.77 -4.94
CA VAL A 99 -10.63 19.25 -4.31
C VAL A 99 -10.25 20.63 -3.79
N SER A 100 -10.61 21.64 -4.58
CA SER A 100 -10.42 23.04 -4.26
C SER A 100 -11.22 23.34 -3.01
N GLY A 101 -10.64 24.20 -2.18
CA GLY A 101 -11.02 24.41 -0.79
C GLY A 101 -12.51 24.60 -0.54
N ALA A 102 -13.06 23.75 0.33
CA ALA A 102 -14.22 24.09 1.15
C ALA A 102 -14.26 23.33 2.51
N ALA A 103 -13.20 22.62 2.92
CA ALA A 103 -13.19 21.82 4.15
C ALA A 103 -12.02 22.14 5.12
N LEU A 104 -11.35 23.28 4.93
CA LEU A 104 -10.30 23.79 5.83
C LEU A 104 -10.64 25.21 6.31
N ALA A 105 -11.90 25.42 6.73
CA ALA A 105 -12.20 26.49 7.67
C ALA A 105 -11.84 25.98 9.07
N ARG A 106 -10.63 26.34 9.49
CA ARG A 106 -10.09 26.21 10.84
C ARG A 106 -11.12 26.74 11.86
N GLN A 107 -11.61 25.93 12.80
CA GLN A 107 -12.00 26.42 14.13
C GLN A 107 -11.98 25.29 15.17
N THR A 108 -10.94 25.25 15.99
CA THR A 108 -11.02 25.02 17.44
C THR A 108 -9.94 25.91 18.08
N PRO A 109 -10.01 26.30 19.37
CA PRO A 109 -11.00 25.99 20.42
C PRO A 109 -11.46 27.21 21.24
N HIS A 110 -12.67 27.20 21.85
CA HIS A 110 -12.83 27.65 23.24
C HIS A 110 -14.16 27.27 23.89
N SER A 111 -14.07 27.00 25.19
CA SER A 111 -15.12 26.56 26.10
C SER A 111 -16.05 27.69 26.57
N LYS A 112 -17.30 27.32 26.89
CA LYS A 112 -18.09 27.65 28.12
C LYS A 112 -19.56 28.07 27.87
N LYS A 113 -20.43 27.46 28.70
CA LYS A 113 -21.75 27.89 29.25
C LYS A 113 -23.06 27.38 28.60
N LEU A 114 -23.61 26.35 29.24
CA LEU A 114 -24.86 26.33 30.05
C LEU A 114 -26.15 26.99 29.53
N LYS A 115 -27.19 26.12 29.48
CA LYS A 115 -28.61 26.21 29.91
C LYS A 115 -29.72 26.46 28.87
N LYS A 116 -30.68 25.49 28.91
CA LYS A 116 -32.18 25.54 28.92
C LYS A 116 -32.86 26.56 27.99
N GLU A 117 -33.94 26.26 27.26
CA GLU A 117 -35.22 25.70 27.70
C GLU A 117 -36.20 25.56 26.51
N ARG A 118 -37.10 24.55 26.55
CA ARG A 118 -38.48 24.45 25.98
C ARG A 118 -38.70 24.65 24.46
N GLU A 119 -39.15 23.62 23.72
CA GLU A 119 -40.53 23.09 23.59
C GLU A 119 -41.40 23.97 22.65
N ILE A 120 -41.86 23.39 21.53
CA ILE A 120 -43.28 23.29 21.11
C ILE A 120 -43.36 22.48 19.80
N MET A 121 -44.39 21.64 19.78
CA MET A 121 -44.91 20.72 18.77
C MET A 121 -45.05 21.30 17.36
N ASP A 122 -44.96 20.49 16.32
CA ASP A 122 -46.11 19.78 15.73
C ASP A 122 -45.89 19.43 14.23
N GLN A 123 -46.53 18.34 13.80
CA GLN A 123 -46.70 17.85 12.42
C GLN A 123 -45.61 16.93 11.80
N LEU A 124 -45.80 15.63 12.05
CA LEU A 124 -45.60 14.57 11.05
C LEU A 124 -46.62 14.73 9.90
N PRO A 125 -46.27 14.29 8.68
CA PRO A 125 -46.87 13.04 8.26
C PRO A 125 -45.84 11.98 7.86
N SER A 126 -46.19 10.77 8.27
CA SER A 126 -45.58 9.47 8.06
C SER A 126 -45.02 9.24 6.65
N VAL A 127 -43.75 8.85 6.58
CA VAL A 127 -43.21 8.06 5.46
C VAL A 127 -42.64 6.78 6.07
N SER A 128 -43.26 5.68 5.68
CA SER A 128 -42.99 4.28 6.02
C SER A 128 -41.52 3.91 6.21
N GLU A 129 -41.21 3.32 7.37
CA GLU A 129 -39.96 2.57 7.60
C GLU A 129 -39.86 1.35 6.66
N PRO A 130 -38.67 1.05 6.11
CA PRO A 130 -38.38 -0.27 5.57
C PRO A 130 -38.33 -1.31 6.70
N PRO A 131 -38.72 -2.58 6.44
CA PRO A 131 -38.83 -3.60 7.48
C PRO A 131 -37.47 -3.91 8.13
N PRO A 132 -37.45 -4.31 9.42
CA PRO A 132 -36.23 -4.67 10.12
C PRO A 132 -35.57 -5.91 9.49
N PRO A 133 -34.22 -6.01 9.52
CA PRO A 133 -33.53 -7.20 9.07
C PRO A 133 -33.91 -8.42 9.92
N PRO A 134 -33.94 -9.62 9.33
CA PRO A 134 -34.25 -10.85 10.06
C PRO A 134 -33.21 -11.11 11.17
N PRO A 135 -33.60 -11.80 12.27
CA PRO A 135 -32.68 -12.12 13.35
C PRO A 135 -31.54 -13.04 12.87
N PRO A 136 -30.35 -12.94 13.49
CA PRO A 136 -29.23 -13.82 13.16
C PRO A 136 -29.61 -15.28 13.42
N ILE A 137 -29.41 -16.11 12.39
CA ILE A 137 -29.53 -17.57 12.50
C ILE A 137 -28.42 -18.04 13.44
N VAL A 138 -28.81 -18.54 14.61
CA VAL A 138 -27.91 -19.23 15.53
C VAL A 138 -27.56 -20.57 14.88
N HIS A 139 -26.36 -20.67 14.33
CA HIS A 139 -25.79 -21.97 13.99
C HIS A 139 -25.49 -22.70 15.31
N PRO A 140 -25.86 -24.00 15.43
CA PRO A 140 -25.49 -24.78 16.59
C PRO A 140 -23.97 -24.81 16.72
N ILE A 141 -23.48 -24.39 17.89
CA ILE A 141 -22.12 -24.69 18.34
C ILE A 141 -22.09 -26.21 18.51
N ILE A 142 -21.34 -26.89 17.65
CA ILE A 142 -21.00 -28.30 17.87
C ILE A 142 -19.81 -28.25 18.83
N GLU A 143 -20.07 -28.47 20.11
CA GLU A 143 -19.04 -28.89 21.06
C GLU A 143 -18.71 -30.34 20.73
N GLU A 144 -17.56 -30.57 20.10
CA GLU A 144 -16.89 -31.87 20.15
C GLU A 144 -15.78 -31.74 21.21
N ASP A 145 -16.19 -32.00 22.46
CA ASP A 145 -15.32 -32.64 23.45
C ASP A 145 -14.95 -34.00 22.86
N ASP A 146 -13.71 -34.15 22.38
CA ASP A 146 -13.14 -35.46 22.11
C ASP A 146 -11.81 -35.57 22.86
N ASP A 147 -11.96 -35.96 24.12
CA ASP A 147 -10.93 -36.36 25.05
C ASP A 147 -10.20 -37.60 24.49
N TYR A 148 -9.19 -37.41 23.64
CA TYR A 148 -8.32 -38.52 23.25
C TYR A 148 -7.09 -38.59 24.16
N ASP A 149 -7.24 -39.39 25.23
CA ASP A 149 -6.16 -39.90 26.07
C ASP A 149 -5.23 -40.79 25.24
N ALA A 150 -4.07 -40.26 24.85
CA ALA A 150 -2.98 -41.04 24.28
C ALA A 150 -1.98 -41.39 25.38
N SER A 151 -2.36 -42.33 26.25
CA SER A 151 -1.41 -43.13 27.02
C SER A 151 -0.99 -44.37 26.21
N ASP A 152 0.18 -44.31 25.58
CA ASP A 152 1.17 -45.41 25.55
C ASP A 152 2.57 -44.84 25.25
#